data_AF-A0A9X3KHD8-F1
#
_entry.id   AF-A0A9X3KHD8-F1
#
_cell.length_a   1.000
_cell.length_b   1.000
_cell.length_c   1.000
_cell.angle_alpha   90.00
_cell.angle_beta   90.00
_cell.angle_gamma   90.00
#
_symmetry.space_group_name_H-M   'P 1'
#
loop_
_entity.id
_entity.type
_entity.pdbx_description
1 polymer ?
#
loop_
_entity_poly.entity_id
_entity_poly.type
_entity_poly.pdbx_seq_one_letter_code
_entity_poly.pdbx_strand_id
1 'polypeptide(L)'
;MTSSQVNAEVLLNLGFVDVGKWRLKDDFITYELDGENAVSNRILLEAPNAIYAFVREDQVLYIGKTARSIRKRYCRVLSSWWIASHEPTLPSQHKNGDCGWGMVRIFVFTPITHLQYLDFEINLAAGLEDSLIREFDPPWNGKDKGRAISEDAEREEEQETELDTPAIAEADLSSCATGSILASFSVVLGPTYYKMGILNPGTDASRFLGKDGEAIQVKFSDGSPTVVSKINRSANRTGAVRVIGQNSQIARWFQTHFDEGEIVEGVVLDEHTIVLVCN
;
A
#
# COMPACT_ATOMS: atom_id res chain seq x y z
N MET A 1 -16.72 -3.46 32.12
CA MET A 1 -15.46 -3.22 31.40
C MET A 1 -15.71 -2.00 30.53
N THR A 2 -15.03 -0.90 30.82
CA THR A 2 -15.19 0.41 30.16
C THR A 2 -14.92 0.26 28.66
N SER A 3 -15.87 0.65 27.82
CA SER A 3 -15.70 0.76 26.38
C SER A 3 -14.57 1.76 26.12
N SER A 4 -13.37 1.27 25.80
CA SER A 4 -12.35 2.12 25.21
C SER A 4 -12.94 2.59 23.89
N GLN A 5 -13.17 3.90 23.77
CA GLN A 5 -13.77 4.49 22.58
C GLN A 5 -12.77 4.30 21.44
N VAL A 6 -13.06 3.39 20.50
CA VAL A 6 -12.18 3.15 19.36
C VAL A 6 -12.16 4.36 18.45
N ASN A 7 -10.97 4.82 18.08
CA ASN A 7 -10.73 6.07 17.36
C ASN A 7 -9.56 5.92 16.37
N ALA A 8 -9.24 6.98 15.65
CA ALA A 8 -8.14 7.02 14.68
C ALA A 8 -6.79 6.54 15.26
N GLU A 9 -6.49 6.87 16.52
CA GLU A 9 -5.26 6.48 17.19
C GLU A 9 -5.12 4.96 17.33
N VAL A 10 -6.24 4.24 17.53
CA VAL A 10 -6.24 2.77 17.54
C VAL A 10 -5.78 2.22 16.20
N LEU A 11 -6.22 2.78 15.07
CA LEU A 11 -5.75 2.35 13.75
C LEU A 11 -4.25 2.60 13.58
N LEU A 12 -3.75 3.76 14.00
CA LEU A 12 -2.31 4.06 13.96
C LEU A 12 -1.50 3.06 14.80
N ASN A 13 -1.99 2.72 15.99
CA ASN A 13 -1.37 1.72 16.87
C ASN A 13 -1.42 0.29 16.30
N LEU A 14 -2.43 -0.03 15.47
CA LEU A 14 -2.50 -1.29 14.72
C LEU A 14 -1.53 -1.33 13.54
N GLY A 15 -0.86 -0.22 13.23
CA GLY A 15 0.13 -0.11 12.16
C GLY A 15 -0.40 0.54 10.89
N PHE A 16 -1.59 1.17 10.92
CA PHE A 16 -1.98 2.06 9.83
C PHE A 16 -1.04 3.26 9.78
N VAL A 17 -0.80 3.74 8.57
CA VAL A 17 -0.03 4.95 8.29
C VAL A 17 -0.98 6.03 7.79
N ASP A 18 -0.92 7.20 8.38
CA ASP A 18 -1.59 8.39 7.86
C ASP A 18 -0.82 8.90 6.63
N VAL A 19 -1.39 8.72 5.44
CA VAL A 19 -0.69 8.96 4.17
C VAL A 19 -1.03 10.28 3.51
N GLY A 20 -2.12 10.93 3.92
CA GLY A 20 -2.58 12.14 3.26
C GLY A 20 -4.02 12.49 3.54
N LYS A 21 -4.57 13.37 2.70
CA LYS A 21 -5.91 13.92 2.84
C LYS A 21 -6.67 13.96 1.53
N TRP A 22 -7.98 13.99 1.64
CA TRP A 22 -8.83 14.33 0.50
C TRP A 22 -8.62 15.77 0.08
N ARG A 23 -8.68 15.99 -1.22
CA ARG A 23 -8.64 17.32 -1.83
C ARG A 23 -9.72 17.40 -2.89
N LEU A 24 -10.52 18.45 -2.86
CA LEU A 24 -11.50 18.71 -3.92
C LEU A 24 -10.80 19.40 -5.08
N LYS A 25 -10.94 18.86 -6.29
CA LYS A 25 -10.41 19.46 -7.51
C LYS A 25 -11.44 19.30 -8.63
N ASP A 26 -11.87 20.42 -9.19
CA ASP A 26 -12.77 20.48 -10.37
C ASP A 26 -14.01 19.58 -10.23
N ASP A 27 -14.70 19.67 -9.09
CA ASP A 27 -15.88 18.87 -8.70
C ASP A 27 -15.64 17.37 -8.45
N PHE A 28 -14.39 16.90 -8.51
CA PHE A 28 -14.02 15.54 -8.12
C PHE A 28 -13.21 15.54 -6.83
N ILE A 29 -13.42 14.51 -6.00
CA ILE A 29 -12.55 14.26 -4.86
C ILE A 29 -11.28 13.58 -5.40
N THR A 30 -10.12 14.09 -5.02
CA THR A 30 -8.80 13.50 -5.22
C THR A 30 -8.10 13.37 -3.86
N TYR A 31 -6.83 12.96 -3.85
CA TYR A 31 -6.03 12.93 -2.64
C TYR A 31 -4.73 13.71 -2.80
N GLU A 32 -4.23 14.23 -1.68
CA GLU A 32 -2.94 14.88 -1.56
C GLU A 32 -2.15 14.16 -0.47
N LEU A 33 -0.99 13.62 -0.84
CA LEU A 33 -0.04 13.06 0.13
C LEU A 33 0.65 14.21 0.84
N ASP A 34 0.78 14.11 2.15
CA ASP A 34 1.48 15.10 2.97
C ASP A 34 2.35 14.44 4.03
N GLY A 35 3.11 15.29 4.75
CA GLY A 35 4.10 14.86 5.73
C GLY A 35 5.48 14.56 5.14
N GLU A 36 6.45 14.33 6.04
CA GLU A 36 7.85 14.09 5.68
C GLU A 36 8.04 12.80 4.86
N ASN A 37 7.13 11.83 5.02
CA ASN A 37 7.20 10.52 4.39
C ASN A 37 6.35 10.43 3.11
N ALA A 38 5.93 11.56 2.51
CA ALA A 38 5.02 11.57 1.36
C ALA A 38 5.52 10.70 0.16
N VAL A 39 6.84 10.62 -0.05
CA VAL A 39 7.45 9.77 -1.09
C VAL A 39 7.27 8.29 -0.75
N SER A 40 7.63 7.86 0.45
CA SER A 40 7.41 6.48 0.94
C SER A 40 5.91 6.12 0.99
N ASN A 41 5.05 7.06 1.39
CA ASN A 41 3.61 6.86 1.46
C ASN A 41 2.99 6.62 0.07
N ARG A 42 3.55 7.24 -0.98
CA ARG A 42 3.15 6.97 -2.37
C ARG A 42 3.36 5.51 -2.73
N ILE A 43 4.44 4.89 -2.24
CA ILE A 43 4.74 3.48 -2.49
C ILE A 43 3.72 2.58 -1.80
N LEU A 44 3.27 2.91 -0.58
CA LEU A 44 2.23 2.16 0.12
C LEU A 44 0.91 2.12 -0.66
N LEU A 45 0.58 3.18 -1.41
CA LEU A 45 -0.63 3.22 -2.23
C LEU A 45 -0.59 2.29 -3.46
N GLU A 46 0.60 1.81 -3.84
CA GLU A 46 0.78 0.85 -4.93
C GLU A 46 0.69 -0.61 -4.45
N ALA A 47 0.75 -0.85 -3.13
CA ALA A 47 0.73 -2.20 -2.59
C ALA A 47 -0.64 -2.87 -2.74
N PRO A 48 -0.69 -4.15 -3.17
CA PRO A 48 -1.92 -4.95 -3.16
C PRO A 48 -2.25 -5.45 -1.76
N ASN A 49 -3.44 -6.02 -1.59
CA ASN A 49 -3.92 -6.64 -0.34
C ASN A 49 -3.83 -5.69 0.85
N ALA A 50 -4.36 -4.48 0.70
CA ALA A 50 -4.29 -3.42 1.70
C ALA A 50 -5.67 -3.08 2.28
N ILE A 51 -5.66 -2.55 3.50
CA ILE A 51 -6.84 -1.92 4.11
C ILE A 51 -6.60 -0.41 4.10
N TYR A 52 -7.64 0.36 3.81
CA TYR A 52 -7.64 1.80 3.94
C TYR A 52 -8.80 2.26 4.81
N ALA A 53 -8.64 3.42 5.45
CA ALA A 53 -9.69 4.03 6.24
C ALA A 53 -9.79 5.52 5.97
N PHE A 54 -11.01 6.04 6.01
CA PHE A 54 -11.29 7.47 6.00
C PHE A 54 -11.51 7.95 7.42
N VAL A 55 -10.79 8.99 7.80
CA VAL A 55 -10.79 9.51 9.16
C VAL A 55 -11.06 11.00 9.13
N ARG A 56 -11.91 11.50 10.01
CA ARG A 56 -12.08 12.94 10.22
C ARG A 56 -11.92 13.24 11.69
N GLU A 57 -11.00 14.15 11.99
CA GLU A 57 -10.53 14.38 13.36
C GLU A 57 -10.08 13.03 13.95
N ASP A 58 -10.78 12.51 14.95
CA ASP A 58 -10.50 11.19 15.54
C ASP A 58 -11.52 10.10 15.17
N GLN A 59 -12.55 10.45 14.37
CA GLN A 59 -13.60 9.52 13.99
C GLN A 59 -13.25 8.75 12.73
N VAL A 60 -13.28 7.42 12.81
CA VAL A 60 -13.21 6.54 11.64
C VAL A 60 -14.56 6.54 10.94
N LEU A 61 -14.57 7.00 9.69
CA LEU A 61 -15.77 7.18 8.88
C LEU A 61 -16.05 5.97 7.98
N TYR A 62 -14.99 5.35 7.47
CA TYR A 62 -15.06 4.21 6.58
C TYR A 62 -13.81 3.35 6.73
N ILE A 63 -13.95 2.04 6.55
CA ILE A 63 -12.86 1.07 6.39
C ILE A 63 -13.17 0.23 5.15
N GLY A 64 -12.20 0.08 4.26
CA GLY A 64 -12.33 -0.80 3.10
C GLY A 64 -11.06 -1.58 2.82
N LYS A 65 -11.20 -2.74 2.19
CA LYS A 65 -10.08 -3.51 1.64
C LYS A 65 -9.93 -3.29 0.14
N THR A 66 -8.78 -3.67 -0.39
CA THR A 66 -8.60 -3.91 -1.83
C THR A 66 -7.61 -5.05 -2.06
N ALA A 67 -7.92 -5.92 -3.01
CA ALA A 67 -6.96 -6.91 -3.50
C ALA A 67 -5.92 -6.25 -4.43
N ARG A 68 -6.27 -5.08 -5.01
CA ARG A 68 -5.43 -4.28 -5.90
C ARG A 68 -4.71 -3.17 -5.14
N SER A 69 -4.07 -2.27 -5.87
CA SER A 69 -3.49 -1.07 -5.28
C SER A 69 -4.57 -0.07 -4.88
N ILE A 70 -4.35 0.58 -3.74
CA ILE A 70 -5.24 1.63 -3.25
C ILE A 70 -5.36 2.77 -4.26
N ARG A 71 -4.27 3.09 -4.99
CA ARG A 71 -4.31 4.08 -6.08
C ARG A 71 -5.34 3.73 -7.15
N LYS A 72 -5.37 2.48 -7.62
CA LYS A 72 -6.35 2.01 -8.61
C LYS A 72 -7.78 2.05 -8.04
N ARG A 73 -7.94 1.68 -6.76
CA ARG A 73 -9.23 1.75 -6.06
C ARG A 73 -9.76 3.18 -5.96
N TYR A 74 -8.92 4.15 -5.61
CA TYR A 74 -9.33 5.56 -5.49
C TYR A 74 -9.86 6.14 -6.79
N CYS A 75 -9.19 5.92 -7.92
CA CYS A 75 -9.69 6.41 -9.22
C CYS A 75 -11.12 5.92 -9.53
N ARG A 76 -11.51 4.75 -8.98
CA ARG A 76 -12.82 4.12 -9.19
C ARG A 76 -13.88 4.51 -8.16
N VAL A 77 -13.52 4.63 -6.88
CA VAL A 77 -14.44 5.03 -5.79
C VAL A 77 -14.85 6.50 -5.93
N LEU A 78 -13.91 7.36 -6.36
CA LEU A 78 -14.12 8.80 -6.46
C LEU A 78 -14.95 9.22 -7.69
N SER A 79 -15.16 8.32 -8.67
CA SER A 79 -15.62 8.70 -10.00
C SER A 79 -17.13 8.59 -10.25
N SER A 80 -17.96 7.89 -9.47
CA SER A 80 -19.43 7.89 -9.71
C SER A 80 -20.29 7.35 -8.56
N TRP A 81 -19.91 6.22 -7.95
CA TRP A 81 -20.83 5.50 -7.04
C TRP A 81 -20.92 6.12 -5.63
N TRP A 82 -19.82 6.67 -5.11
CA TRP A 82 -19.78 7.27 -3.78
C TRP A 82 -20.60 8.57 -3.68
N ILE A 83 -20.49 9.43 -4.70
CA ILE A 83 -21.25 10.68 -4.84
C ILE A 83 -22.75 10.38 -4.94
N ALA A 84 -23.13 9.37 -5.74
CA ALA A 84 -24.52 8.98 -5.94
C ALA A 84 -25.15 8.29 -4.71
N SER A 85 -24.37 7.52 -3.95
CA SER A 85 -24.89 6.74 -2.81
C SER A 85 -24.98 7.54 -1.50
N HIS A 86 -24.25 8.67 -1.40
CA HIS A 86 -24.27 9.57 -0.25
C HIS A 86 -24.87 10.96 -0.57
N GLU A 87 -25.52 11.07 -1.74
CA GLU A 87 -26.13 12.30 -2.29
C GLU A 87 -27.09 13.05 -1.34
N PRO A 88 -27.89 12.42 -0.45
CA PRO A 88 -28.74 13.18 0.47
C PRO A 88 -27.95 13.98 1.52
N THR A 89 -26.64 13.70 1.67
CA THR A 89 -25.76 14.36 2.63
C THR A 89 -24.81 15.35 1.97
N LEU A 90 -24.75 15.42 0.64
CA LEU A 90 -23.97 16.41 -0.09
C LEU A 90 -24.77 17.73 -0.15
N PRO A 91 -24.44 18.80 0.62
CA PRO A 91 -25.14 20.06 0.47
C PRO A 91 -24.90 20.56 -0.94
N SER A 92 -26.00 20.80 -1.65
CA SER A 92 -26.10 21.55 -2.90
C SER A 92 -25.74 23.03 -2.70
N GLN A 93 -24.56 23.30 -2.15
CA GLN A 93 -24.03 24.64 -1.89
C GLN A 93 -22.53 24.75 -2.18
N HIS A 94 -22.10 24.37 -3.39
CA HIS A 94 -20.81 24.79 -3.91
C HIS A 94 -20.96 26.07 -4.74
N LYS A 95 -20.91 27.23 -4.08
CA LYS A 95 -20.58 28.50 -4.74
C LYS A 95 -19.66 29.44 -3.98
N ASN A 96 -19.35 29.21 -2.70
CA ASN A 96 -18.48 30.12 -1.94
C ASN A 96 -17.56 29.34 -1.00
N GLY A 97 -16.43 28.84 -1.53
CA GLY A 97 -15.10 28.82 -0.89
C GLY A 97 -14.87 28.19 0.49
N ASP A 98 -15.88 27.73 1.22
CA ASP A 98 -15.74 27.18 2.56
C ASP A 98 -16.69 25.99 2.71
N CYS A 99 -16.12 24.80 2.54
CA CYS A 99 -16.87 23.55 2.55
C CYS A 99 -16.79 23.00 3.99
N GLY A 100 -17.87 23.12 4.76
CA GLY A 100 -17.99 22.71 6.16
C GLY A 100 -17.90 21.20 6.45
N TRP A 101 -17.09 20.46 5.69
CA TRP A 101 -16.95 19.00 5.76
C TRP A 101 -15.84 18.50 6.69
N GLY A 102 -14.95 19.40 7.12
CA GLY A 102 -13.73 19.03 7.82
C GLY A 102 -12.75 18.29 6.90
N MET A 103 -11.48 18.24 7.29
CA MET A 103 -10.44 17.55 6.53
C MET A 103 -10.54 16.04 6.75
N VAL A 104 -10.78 15.27 5.68
CA VAL A 104 -10.75 13.80 5.70
C VAL A 104 -9.33 13.32 5.44
N ARG A 105 -8.75 12.61 6.41
CA ARG A 105 -7.47 11.90 6.32
C ARG A 105 -7.65 10.51 5.73
N ILE A 106 -6.62 10.03 5.08
CA ILE A 106 -6.53 8.69 4.52
C ILE A 106 -5.50 7.91 5.32
N PHE A 107 -5.95 6.85 5.97
CA PHE A 107 -5.06 5.92 6.68
C PHE A 107 -4.93 4.64 5.86
N VAL A 108 -3.73 4.07 5.78
CA VAL A 108 -3.42 2.88 4.98
C VAL A 108 -2.69 1.84 5.81
N PHE A 109 -3.14 0.60 5.72
CA PHE A 109 -2.49 -0.57 6.28
C PHE A 109 -2.15 -1.55 5.18
N THR A 110 -0.86 -1.73 4.93
CA THR A 110 -0.33 -2.77 4.05
C THR A 110 0.27 -3.88 4.91
N PRO A 111 -0.41 -5.03 5.07
CA PRO A 111 0.10 -6.14 5.85
C PRO A 111 1.50 -6.56 5.38
N ILE A 112 2.39 -6.75 6.34
CA ILE A 112 3.81 -7.10 6.09
C ILE A 112 4.04 -8.60 6.35
N THR A 113 2.97 -9.37 6.50
CA THR A 113 3.04 -10.69 7.12
C THR A 113 3.16 -11.81 6.11
N HIS A 114 4.21 -12.62 6.27
CA HIS A 114 4.37 -13.96 5.69
C HIS A 114 3.46 -14.97 6.42
N LEU A 115 2.17 -14.63 6.55
CA LEU A 115 1.17 -15.52 7.13
C LEU A 115 0.81 -16.55 6.06
N GLN A 116 1.22 -17.79 6.29
CA GLN A 116 0.96 -18.90 5.38
C GLN A 116 0.23 -20.01 6.11
N TYR A 117 -0.71 -20.63 5.41
CA TYR A 117 -1.27 -21.92 5.77
C TYR A 117 -0.89 -22.92 4.68
N LEU A 118 0.09 -23.77 4.98
CA LEU A 118 0.76 -24.61 3.97
C LEU A 118 1.30 -23.73 2.84
N ASP A 119 0.96 -24.03 1.59
CA ASP A 119 1.42 -23.31 0.40
C ASP A 119 0.56 -22.08 0.06
N PHE A 120 -0.42 -21.74 0.91
CA PHE A 120 -1.35 -20.63 0.67
C PHE A 120 -1.01 -19.41 1.51
N GLU A 121 -0.82 -18.27 0.85
CA GLU A 121 -0.67 -16.97 1.50
C GLU A 121 -2.02 -16.48 2.03
N ILE A 122 -2.06 -16.11 3.32
CA ILE A 122 -3.26 -15.57 3.96
C ILE A 122 -3.31 -14.07 3.72
N ASN A 123 -4.36 -13.61 3.05
CA ASN A 123 -4.65 -12.18 2.92
C ASN A 123 -5.13 -11.61 4.27
N LEU A 124 -4.20 -11.04 5.04
CA LEU A 124 -4.51 -10.45 6.33
C LEU A 124 -5.47 -9.25 6.20
N ALA A 125 -5.40 -8.48 5.10
CA ALA A 125 -6.32 -7.38 4.86
C ALA A 125 -7.77 -7.88 4.75
N ALA A 126 -7.99 -8.97 4.02
CA ALA A 126 -9.30 -9.61 3.92
C ALA A 126 -9.79 -10.15 5.28
N GLY A 127 -8.89 -10.72 6.09
CA GLY A 127 -9.23 -11.27 7.40
C GLY A 127 -9.51 -10.23 8.49
N LEU A 128 -8.92 -9.03 8.40
CA LEU A 128 -9.06 -7.98 9.41
C LEU A 128 -10.26 -7.06 9.17
N GLU A 129 -10.64 -6.82 7.90
CA GLU A 129 -11.66 -5.82 7.55
C GLU A 129 -12.96 -5.97 8.34
N ASP A 130 -13.61 -7.13 8.30
CA ASP A 130 -14.89 -7.37 8.99
C ASP A 130 -14.78 -7.15 10.50
N SER A 131 -13.63 -7.51 11.09
CA SER A 131 -13.39 -7.32 12.51
C SER A 131 -13.22 -5.84 12.85
N LEU A 132 -12.53 -5.08 12.01
CA LEU A 132 -12.38 -3.63 12.17
C LEU A 132 -13.71 -2.91 11.96
N ILE A 133 -14.48 -3.25 10.92
CA ILE A 133 -15.81 -2.65 10.70
C ILE A 133 -16.73 -2.93 11.89
N ARG A 134 -16.74 -4.16 12.41
CA ARG A 134 -17.57 -4.53 13.57
C ARG A 134 -17.18 -3.77 14.84
N GLU A 135 -15.89 -3.57 15.07
CA GLU A 135 -15.40 -2.89 16.27
C GLU A 135 -15.60 -1.37 16.18
N PHE A 136 -15.32 -0.76 15.03
CA PHE A 136 -15.39 0.70 14.83
C PHE A 136 -16.78 1.22 14.47
N ASP A 137 -17.70 0.35 13.99
CA ASP A 137 -19.02 0.69 13.44
C ASP A 137 -19.01 1.98 12.57
N PRO A 138 -18.17 2.07 11.52
CA PRO A 138 -18.00 3.33 10.80
C PRO A 138 -19.29 3.72 10.08
N PRO A 139 -19.71 5.00 10.14
CA PRO A 139 -20.98 5.45 9.60
C PRO A 139 -21.12 5.25 8.08
N TRP A 140 -20.03 5.17 7.33
CA TRP A 140 -20.05 5.03 5.86
C TRP A 140 -19.89 3.58 5.38
N ASN A 141 -19.73 2.59 6.27
CA ASN A 141 -19.65 1.17 5.88
C ASN A 141 -21.01 0.53 5.59
N GLY A 142 -22.12 1.28 5.73
CA GLY A 142 -23.49 0.82 5.51
C GLY A 142 -23.97 -0.16 6.58
N LYS A 143 -25.23 0.00 7.03
CA LYS A 143 -25.88 -0.92 7.97
C LYS A 143 -26.92 -1.77 7.24
N ASP A 144 -26.50 -2.62 6.32
CA ASP A 144 -27.44 -3.53 5.67
C ASP A 144 -27.59 -4.83 6.46
N LYS A 145 -28.87 -5.18 6.67
CA LYS A 145 -29.36 -6.32 7.45
C LYS A 145 -28.77 -7.64 6.95
N GLY A 146 -27.66 -8.08 7.53
CA GLY A 146 -27.14 -9.45 7.42
C GLY A 146 -26.19 -9.73 6.25
N ARG A 147 -25.80 -8.72 5.47
CA ARG A 147 -24.61 -8.78 4.60
C ARG A 147 -23.91 -7.44 4.71
N ALA A 148 -22.78 -7.42 5.41
CA ALA A 148 -21.81 -6.36 5.19
C ALA A 148 -21.57 -6.34 3.68
N ILE A 149 -21.68 -5.15 3.06
CA ILE A 149 -21.31 -4.99 1.66
C ILE A 149 -19.79 -5.06 1.65
N SER A 150 -19.26 -6.27 1.82
CA SER A 150 -17.88 -6.62 1.49
C SER A 150 -17.80 -6.36 0.00
N GLU A 151 -17.02 -5.34 -0.37
CA GLU A 151 -16.63 -5.16 -1.76
C GLU A 151 -15.66 -6.30 -2.07
N ASP A 152 -16.25 -7.48 -2.32
CA ASP A 152 -15.52 -8.72 -2.57
C ASP A 152 -14.59 -8.51 -3.77
N ALA A 153 -13.35 -8.99 -3.65
CA ALA A 153 -12.35 -8.94 -4.71
C ALA A 153 -12.88 -9.53 -6.04
N GLU A 154 -13.81 -10.48 -5.97
CA GLU A 154 -14.52 -11.06 -7.12
C GLU A 154 -15.32 -10.01 -7.91
N ARG A 155 -15.96 -9.05 -7.23
CA ARG A 155 -16.66 -7.92 -7.87
C ARG A 155 -15.67 -6.94 -8.52
N GLU A 156 -14.44 -6.84 -8.02
CA GLU A 156 -13.39 -6.03 -8.65
C GLU A 156 -12.90 -6.63 -9.96
N GLU A 157 -12.80 -7.97 -10.05
CA GLU A 157 -12.38 -8.74 -11.24
C GLU A 157 -13.46 -8.74 -12.33
N GLU A 158 -14.71 -9.07 -12.00
CA GLU A 158 -15.81 -9.14 -12.98
C GLU A 158 -16.06 -7.80 -13.69
N GLN A 159 -15.97 -6.69 -12.96
CA GLN A 159 -16.23 -5.36 -13.49
C GLN A 159 -15.02 -4.74 -14.23
N GLU A 160 -13.89 -5.43 -14.38
CA GLU A 160 -12.79 -5.02 -15.28
C GLU A 160 -12.93 -5.61 -16.68
N THR A 161 -13.53 -6.79 -16.82
CA THR A 161 -13.83 -7.38 -18.13
C THR A 161 -14.74 -6.51 -19.00
N GLU A 162 -15.49 -5.58 -18.40
CA GLU A 162 -16.46 -4.72 -19.08
C GLU A 162 -15.95 -3.31 -19.43
N LEU A 163 -14.78 -2.87 -18.92
CA LEU A 163 -14.34 -1.48 -19.04
C LEU A 163 -12.85 -1.37 -19.43
N ASP A 164 -12.46 -2.04 -20.51
CA ASP A 164 -11.27 -1.68 -21.27
C ASP A 164 -11.59 -0.45 -22.15
N THR A 165 -11.54 0.76 -21.58
CA THR A 165 -11.36 2.00 -22.38
C THR A 165 -10.59 3.05 -21.56
N PRO A 166 -9.53 3.67 -22.11
CA PRO A 166 -8.60 4.50 -21.36
C PRO A 166 -9.07 5.97 -21.35
N ALA A 167 -9.49 6.48 -20.19
CA ALA A 167 -9.66 7.91 -20.01
C ALA A 167 -9.67 8.26 -18.51
N ILE A 168 -8.50 8.61 -17.98
CA ILE A 168 -8.19 9.91 -17.35
C ILE A 168 -6.72 9.83 -16.91
N ALA A 169 -5.89 10.44 -17.75
CA ALA A 169 -4.60 11.11 -17.50
C ALA A 169 -3.60 10.39 -16.55
N GLU A 170 -2.56 9.74 -17.05
CA GLU A 170 -1.44 10.36 -17.78
C GLU A 170 -1.03 11.74 -17.24
N ALA A 171 -0.58 11.76 -15.99
CA ALA A 171 0.34 12.78 -15.48
C ALA A 171 1.07 12.21 -14.26
N ASP A 172 1.97 11.24 -14.48
CA ASP A 172 3.13 10.94 -13.61
C ASP A 172 3.97 9.73 -14.09
N LEU A 173 3.61 9.09 -15.21
CA LEU A 173 4.35 7.95 -15.77
C LEU A 173 5.43 8.33 -16.80
N SER A 174 5.78 9.61 -16.92
CA SER A 174 6.92 10.06 -17.74
C SER A 174 8.00 10.70 -16.87
N SER A 175 8.55 9.92 -15.95
CA SER A 175 9.99 9.98 -15.73
C SER A 175 10.55 8.57 -15.81
N CYS A 176 10.72 8.10 -17.05
CA CYS A 176 11.85 7.24 -17.36
C CYS A 176 13.12 8.09 -17.21
N ALA A 177 13.39 8.56 -15.99
CA ALA A 177 14.66 9.16 -15.66
C ALA A 177 15.63 7.99 -15.66
N THR A 178 16.65 8.10 -16.50
CA THR A 178 17.88 7.33 -16.44
C THR A 178 18.41 7.46 -15.01
N GLY A 179 17.97 6.57 -14.12
CA GLY A 179 18.29 6.65 -12.71
C GLY A 179 19.79 6.47 -12.58
N SER A 180 20.49 7.50 -12.08
CA SER A 180 21.90 7.35 -11.73
C SER A 180 21.97 6.24 -10.69
N ILE A 181 22.58 5.11 -11.04
CA ILE A 181 22.82 4.03 -10.08
C ILE A 181 23.63 4.62 -8.92
N LEU A 182 23.04 4.68 -7.73
CA LEU A 182 23.67 5.27 -6.54
C LEU A 182 24.65 4.28 -5.91
N ALA A 183 24.32 2.99 -5.96
CA ALA A 183 25.17 1.90 -5.50
C ALA A 183 24.78 0.59 -6.17
N SER A 184 25.71 -0.35 -6.22
CA SER A 184 25.45 -1.76 -6.52
C SER A 184 25.67 -2.61 -5.26
N PHE A 185 25.03 -3.78 -5.22
CA PHE A 185 25.20 -4.76 -4.16
C PHE A 185 25.00 -6.18 -4.69
N SER A 186 25.55 -7.15 -3.97
CA SER A 186 25.38 -8.56 -4.26
C SER A 186 24.90 -9.31 -3.01
N VAL A 187 24.03 -10.31 -3.21
CA VAL A 187 23.47 -11.12 -2.13
C VAL A 187 23.65 -12.59 -2.48
N VAL A 188 24.30 -13.33 -1.58
CA VAL A 188 24.34 -14.80 -1.67
C VAL A 188 23.00 -15.36 -1.21
N LEU A 189 22.32 -16.09 -2.08
CA LEU A 189 21.01 -16.69 -1.84
C LEU A 189 21.12 -17.98 -1.03
N GLY A 190 21.59 -17.87 0.21
CA GLY A 190 21.55 -18.97 1.17
C GLY A 190 20.10 -19.43 1.45
N PRO A 191 19.88 -20.61 2.05
CA PRO A 191 18.56 -21.25 2.11
C PRO A 191 17.43 -20.35 2.64
N THR A 192 17.71 -19.56 3.68
CA THR A 192 16.73 -18.60 4.24
C THR A 192 16.42 -17.45 3.28
N TYR A 193 17.44 -16.89 2.62
CA TYR A 193 17.28 -15.77 1.69
C TYR A 193 16.56 -16.22 0.42
N TYR A 194 16.93 -17.38 -0.09
CA TYR A 194 16.32 -18.02 -1.26
C TYR A 194 14.84 -18.38 -1.04
N LYS A 195 14.50 -19.01 0.09
CA LYS A 195 13.13 -19.47 0.36
C LYS A 195 12.19 -18.36 0.81
N MET A 196 12.69 -17.38 1.56
CA MET A 196 11.87 -16.32 2.14
C MET A 196 11.95 -15.00 1.38
N GLY A 197 12.79 -14.90 0.34
CA GLY A 197 12.97 -13.67 -0.43
C GLY A 197 13.60 -12.53 0.38
N ILE A 198 14.35 -12.85 1.43
CA ILE A 198 15.00 -11.84 2.28
C ILE A 198 16.18 -11.23 1.51
N LEU A 199 16.31 -9.91 1.58
CA LEU A 199 17.41 -9.18 0.96
C LEU A 199 18.17 -8.37 2.00
N ASN A 200 19.50 -8.38 1.88
CA ASN A 200 20.40 -7.51 2.63
C ASN A 200 21.37 -6.85 1.65
N PRO A 201 21.12 -5.60 1.22
CA PRO A 201 21.99 -4.88 0.30
C PRO A 201 23.41 -4.60 0.85
N GLY A 202 23.69 -4.91 2.12
CA GLY A 202 24.98 -4.64 2.74
C GLY A 202 25.12 -3.17 3.16
N THR A 203 26.20 -2.86 3.88
CA THR A 203 26.39 -1.56 4.54
C THR A 203 26.57 -0.40 3.59
N ASP A 204 27.15 -0.62 2.41
CA ASP A 204 27.47 0.46 1.48
C ASP A 204 26.24 0.92 0.71
N ALA A 205 25.47 -0.02 0.12
CA ALA A 205 24.18 0.30 -0.48
C ALA A 205 23.17 0.83 0.55
N SER A 206 23.21 0.34 1.80
CA SER A 206 22.32 0.81 2.88
C SER A 206 22.43 2.30 3.22
N ARG A 207 23.52 2.99 2.83
CA ARG A 207 23.68 4.44 3.05
C ARG A 207 22.79 5.29 2.16
N PHE A 208 22.34 4.72 1.05
CA PHE A 208 21.52 5.39 0.04
C PHE A 208 20.03 5.04 0.17
N LEU A 209 19.65 4.25 1.17
CA LEU A 209 18.28 3.78 1.38
C LEU A 209 17.61 4.54 2.54
N GLY A 210 16.28 4.59 2.53
CA GLY A 210 15.45 5.30 3.51
C GLY A 210 15.59 4.84 4.96
N LYS A 211 14.81 5.43 5.85
CA LYS A 211 14.82 5.20 7.30
C LYS A 211 14.18 3.86 7.67
N ASP A 212 14.39 3.44 8.92
CA ASP A 212 13.73 2.27 9.47
C ASP A 212 12.20 2.46 9.41
N GLY A 213 11.52 1.45 8.88
CA GLY A 213 10.08 1.43 8.81
C GLY A 213 9.47 1.97 7.51
N GLU A 214 10.25 2.64 6.66
CA GLU A 214 9.77 3.19 5.39
C GLU A 214 9.55 2.09 4.34
N ALA A 215 8.66 2.36 3.39
CA ALA A 215 8.39 1.48 2.26
C ALA A 215 9.52 1.53 1.23
N ILE A 216 9.72 0.42 0.54
CA ILE A 216 10.71 0.29 -0.53
C ILE A 216 10.14 -0.54 -1.68
N GLN A 217 10.37 -0.09 -2.91
CA GLN A 217 10.06 -0.81 -4.13
C GLN A 217 11.22 -1.70 -4.53
N VAL A 218 10.91 -2.96 -4.80
CA VAL A 218 11.82 -3.94 -5.40
C VAL A 218 11.34 -4.20 -6.82
N LYS A 219 12.11 -3.70 -7.79
CA LYS A 219 11.88 -3.91 -9.21
C LYS A 219 12.77 -5.06 -9.70
N PHE A 220 12.36 -5.71 -10.77
CA PHE A 220 13.11 -6.80 -11.39
C PHE A 220 13.51 -6.42 -12.81
N SER A 221 14.73 -6.79 -13.23
CA SER A 221 15.27 -6.42 -14.55
C SER A 221 14.55 -7.05 -15.73
N ASP A 222 13.85 -8.16 -15.51
CA ASP A 222 13.05 -8.91 -16.50
C ASP A 222 11.66 -8.30 -16.75
N GLY A 223 11.30 -7.24 -16.01
CA GLY A 223 9.98 -6.61 -16.08
C GLY A 223 8.90 -7.32 -15.26
N SER A 224 9.27 -8.28 -14.41
CA SER A 224 8.35 -8.89 -13.45
C SER A 224 7.68 -7.82 -12.55
N PRO A 225 6.45 -8.07 -12.05
CA PRO A 225 5.72 -7.10 -11.24
C PRO A 225 6.54 -6.58 -10.05
N THR A 226 6.49 -5.26 -9.82
CA THR A 226 7.20 -4.62 -8.70
C THR A 226 6.61 -5.07 -7.36
N VAL A 227 7.49 -5.34 -6.39
CA VAL A 227 7.11 -5.72 -5.03
C VAL A 227 7.31 -4.53 -4.10
N VAL A 228 6.32 -4.26 -3.25
CA VAL A 228 6.43 -3.27 -2.17
C VAL A 228 6.78 -4.00 -0.87
N SER A 229 7.95 -3.67 -0.32
CA SER A 229 8.46 -4.21 0.94
C SER A 229 8.76 -3.07 1.92
N LYS A 230 9.35 -3.39 3.08
CA LYS A 230 9.70 -2.46 4.14
C LYS A 230 11.17 -2.50 4.47
N ILE A 231 11.74 -1.33 4.74
CA ILE A 231 13.09 -1.15 5.24
C ILE A 231 13.11 -1.51 6.72
N ASN A 232 13.95 -2.48 7.09
CA ASN A 232 14.24 -2.81 8.47
C ASN A 232 15.74 -2.64 8.75
N ARG A 233 16.08 -1.61 9.51
CA ARG A 233 17.43 -1.31 10.02
C ARG A 233 17.67 -1.88 11.42
N SER A 234 16.62 -2.26 12.15
CA SER A 234 16.74 -2.92 13.46
C SER A 234 17.14 -4.41 13.37
N ALA A 235 17.05 -5.00 12.18
CA ALA A 235 17.34 -6.41 11.91
C ALA A 235 18.81 -6.81 12.11
N ASN A 236 19.73 -5.84 12.09
CA ASN A 236 21.17 -6.05 12.24
C ASN A 236 21.75 -5.00 13.20
N ARG A 237 22.77 -5.38 13.99
CA ARG A 237 23.46 -4.45 14.92
C ARG A 237 24.15 -3.28 14.22
N THR A 238 24.46 -3.42 12.93
CA THR A 238 25.13 -2.40 12.12
C THR A 238 24.18 -1.31 11.62
N GLY A 239 22.86 -1.49 11.75
CA GLY A 239 21.87 -0.60 11.12
C GLY A 239 21.74 -0.78 9.61
N ALA A 240 22.40 -1.79 9.03
CA ALA A 240 22.28 -2.14 7.62
C ALA A 240 20.86 -2.63 7.29
N VAL A 241 20.35 -2.19 6.15
CA VAL A 241 19.00 -2.47 5.68
C VAL A 241 18.82 -3.96 5.44
N ARG A 242 17.76 -4.52 6.02
CA ARG A 242 17.13 -5.74 5.57
C ARG A 242 15.79 -5.36 4.93
N VAL A 243 15.55 -5.80 3.71
CA VAL A 243 14.24 -5.65 3.06
C VAL A 243 13.37 -6.82 3.50
N ILE A 244 12.26 -6.52 4.16
CA ILE A 244 11.31 -7.49 4.72
C ILE A 244 9.88 -7.18 4.26
N GLY A 245 8.99 -8.17 4.30
CA GLY A 245 7.56 -7.96 4.00
C GLY A 245 7.00 -8.97 3.02
N GLN A 246 6.31 -8.50 1.97
CA GLN A 246 5.71 -9.30 0.89
C GLN A 246 6.77 -9.95 -0.02
N ASN A 247 7.78 -10.55 0.58
CA ASN A 247 8.93 -11.11 -0.09
C ASN A 247 8.64 -12.52 -0.68
N SER A 248 7.41 -13.05 -0.58
CA SER A 248 7.02 -14.30 -1.24
C SER A 248 7.19 -14.20 -2.76
N GLN A 249 6.85 -13.05 -3.34
CA GLN A 249 7.07 -12.76 -4.76
C GLN A 249 8.56 -12.65 -5.11
N ILE A 250 9.35 -12.02 -4.24
CA ILE A 250 10.83 -11.97 -4.38
C ILE A 250 11.42 -13.39 -4.32
N ALA A 251 10.96 -14.22 -3.38
CA ALA A 251 11.40 -15.61 -3.25
C ALA A 251 11.07 -16.43 -4.51
N ARG A 252 9.85 -16.27 -5.03
CA ARG A 252 9.42 -16.93 -6.27
C ARG A 252 10.25 -16.47 -7.46
N TRP A 253 10.58 -15.19 -7.53
CA TRP A 253 11.48 -14.66 -8.56
C TRP A 253 12.88 -15.27 -8.44
N PHE A 254 13.46 -15.35 -7.23
CA PHE A 254 14.72 -16.07 -7.02
C PHE A 254 14.66 -17.51 -7.51
N GLN A 255 13.61 -18.24 -7.14
CA GLN A 255 13.43 -19.65 -7.51
C GLN A 255 13.18 -19.87 -9.01
N THR A 256 12.87 -18.81 -9.76
CA THR A 256 12.68 -18.88 -11.22
C THR A 256 13.99 -18.62 -11.97
N HIS A 257 14.90 -17.82 -11.41
CA HIS A 257 16.07 -17.31 -12.12
C HIS A 257 17.42 -17.77 -11.56
N PHE A 258 17.45 -18.33 -10.35
CA PHE A 258 18.67 -18.68 -9.64
C PHE A 258 18.53 -20.01 -8.91
N ASP A 259 19.66 -20.65 -8.64
CA ASP A 259 19.75 -21.79 -7.73
C ASP A 259 20.14 -21.36 -6.30
N GLU A 260 19.81 -22.21 -5.30
CA GLU A 260 20.22 -21.96 -3.91
C GLU A 260 21.75 -21.88 -3.80
N GLY A 261 22.26 -20.81 -3.19
CA GLY A 261 23.69 -20.53 -3.06
C GLY A 261 24.27 -19.63 -4.15
N GLU A 262 23.52 -19.32 -5.21
CA GLU A 262 23.95 -18.36 -6.22
C GLU A 262 23.93 -16.91 -5.71
N ILE A 263 24.53 -16.02 -6.50
CA ILE A 263 24.61 -14.59 -6.20
C ILE A 263 23.59 -13.85 -7.07
N VAL A 264 22.70 -13.12 -6.43
CA VAL A 264 21.87 -12.10 -7.10
C VAL A 264 22.54 -10.75 -6.98
N GLU A 265 22.64 -10.04 -8.10
CA GLU A 265 23.13 -8.67 -8.17
C GLU A 265 21.96 -7.68 -8.11
N GLY A 266 22.21 -6.50 -7.57
CA GLY A 266 21.21 -5.45 -7.48
C GLY A 266 21.81 -4.05 -7.49
N VAL A 267 20.96 -3.08 -7.78
CA VAL A 267 21.32 -1.66 -7.81
C VAL A 267 20.31 -0.82 -7.04
N VAL A 268 20.81 0.24 -6.41
CA VAL A 268 20.00 1.28 -5.75
C VAL A 268 19.79 2.42 -6.74
N LEU A 269 18.53 2.75 -7.03
CA LEU A 269 18.18 3.87 -7.90
C LEU A 269 17.92 5.15 -7.09
N ASP A 270 17.26 5.01 -5.95
CA ASP A 270 16.95 6.09 -5.01
C ASP A 270 16.71 5.52 -3.60
N GLU A 271 16.35 6.40 -2.66
CA GLU A 271 16.13 6.05 -1.24
C GLU A 271 15.10 4.94 -1.01
N HIS A 272 14.17 4.76 -1.93
CA HIS A 272 13.05 3.83 -1.81
C HIS A 272 12.92 2.88 -3.00
N THR A 273 13.93 2.77 -3.86
CA THR A 273 13.87 1.91 -5.05
C THR A 273 15.17 1.14 -5.24
N ILE A 274 15.04 -0.19 -5.28
CA ILE A 274 16.09 -1.11 -5.73
C ILE A 274 15.64 -1.90 -6.94
N VAL A 275 16.60 -2.32 -7.76
CA VAL A 275 16.39 -3.26 -8.86
C VAL A 275 17.25 -4.50 -8.61
N LEU A 276 16.65 -5.67 -8.71
CA LEU A 276 17.36 -6.95 -8.76
C LEU A 276 17.58 -7.35 -10.22
N VAL A 277 18.77 -7.85 -10.52
CA VAL A 277 19.22 -8.17 -11.86
C VAL A 277 19.29 -9.68 -12.02
N CYS A 278 18.57 -10.23 -13.00
CA CYS A 278 18.74 -11.61 -13.44
C CYS A 278 19.90 -11.72 -14.44
N ASN A 279 20.54 -12.90 -14.47
CA ASN A 279 21.52 -13.25 -15.49
C ASN A 279 20.86 -13.63 -16.83
#